data_AF-A0A918QEB8-F1
#
_entry.id   AF-A0A918QEB8-F1
#
_cell.length_a   1.000
_cell.length_b   1.000
_cell.length_c   1.000
_cell.angle_alpha   90.00
_cell.angle_beta   90.00
_cell.angle_gamma   90.00
#
_symmetry.space_group_name_H-M   'P 1'
#
loop_
_entity.id
_entity.type
_entity.pdbx_description
1 polymer ?
#
loop_
_entity_poly.entity_id
_entity_poly.type
_entity_poly.pdbx_seq_one_letter_code
_entity_poly.pdbx_strand_id
1 'polypeptide(L)'
;MAEPKCSVEGCEKPQRYKASGWCGMHYARARKYGTPDAKVREYTAQTGTCRAEGCDRPAQRKGCCQAHYVRLFRGEKDALATPISTQTKKTCTLDGCSRTHVARGYCDLHYSRMRHKGDPGGLDFQEKTPRPDKCQGPECDSPVRAKGYCSAHYRQWREGQELVPKLSFAPAGSGHTNKNGYRVLSVTVDGVRRSVFEHRVAVEEALGRPLLPTETVHHVNGIRHDNSTDGPLILDERGRLRSGNLELWSHAHPRGQEIGPKLDYARGLLALYGSTEERQRFAEFARHVVENEGGEDGSDGQAT
;
A
#
# COMPACT_ATOMS: atom_id res chain seq x y z
N MET A 1 20.32 -17.76 9.92
CA MET A 1 18.92 -18.02 10.30
C MET A 1 18.20 -18.56 9.07
N ALA A 2 17.53 -19.71 9.16
CA ALA A 2 16.84 -20.30 8.01
C ALA A 2 15.65 -19.42 7.60
N GLU A 3 15.50 -19.16 6.30
CA GLU A 3 14.33 -18.44 5.78
C GLU A 3 13.06 -19.25 6.06
N PRO A 4 11.99 -18.63 6.58
CA PRO A 4 10.77 -19.36 6.87
C PRO A 4 10.15 -19.89 5.57
N LYS A 5 9.62 -21.12 5.63
CA LYS A 5 8.98 -21.78 4.48
C LYS A 5 7.50 -21.41 4.37
N CYS A 6 6.93 -21.63 3.19
CA CYS A 6 5.50 -21.43 2.95
C CYS A 6 4.64 -22.30 3.87
N SER A 7 3.62 -21.72 4.50
CA SER A 7 2.67 -22.40 5.40
C SER A 7 1.63 -23.30 4.70
N VAL A 8 1.78 -23.53 3.39
CA VAL A 8 0.88 -24.44 2.66
C VAL A 8 1.48 -25.82 2.69
N GLU A 9 0.69 -26.82 3.10
CA GLU A 9 1.15 -28.21 3.23
C GLU A 9 1.80 -28.72 1.93
N GLY A 10 2.99 -29.31 2.05
CA GLY A 10 3.78 -29.79 0.91
C GLY A 10 4.49 -28.70 0.09
N CYS A 11 4.48 -27.44 0.51
CA CYS A 11 5.18 -26.36 -0.20
C CYS A 11 6.53 -26.00 0.44
N GLU A 12 7.64 -26.35 -0.23
CA GLU A 12 8.99 -26.06 0.26
C GLU A 12 9.52 -24.67 -0.14
N LYS A 13 8.74 -23.88 -0.88
CA LYS A 13 9.17 -22.56 -1.35
C LYS A 13 9.34 -21.59 -0.18
N PRO A 14 10.27 -20.63 -0.27
CA PRO A 14 10.47 -19.63 0.77
C PRO A 14 9.22 -18.76 0.93
N GLN A 15 8.89 -18.45 2.18
CA GLN A 15 7.84 -17.51 2.54
C GLN A 15 8.25 -16.12 2.05
N ARG A 16 7.37 -15.48 1.29
CA ARG A 16 7.56 -14.10 0.81
C ARG A 16 6.68 -13.08 1.53
N TYR A 17 5.57 -13.54 2.09
CA TYR A 17 4.57 -12.67 2.73
C TYR A 17 4.42 -13.04 4.21
N LYS A 18 4.97 -12.20 5.09
CA LYS A 18 4.99 -12.44 6.55
C LYS A 18 3.59 -12.62 7.14
N ALA A 19 2.66 -11.73 6.79
CA ALA A 19 1.31 -11.70 7.35
C ALA A 19 0.45 -12.93 7.00
N SER A 20 0.68 -13.58 5.86
CA SER A 20 -0.13 -14.71 5.41
C SER A 20 0.61 -16.05 5.46
N GLY A 21 1.88 -16.10 5.87
CA GLY A 21 2.64 -17.35 5.87
C GLY A 21 3.04 -17.86 4.48
N TRP A 22 2.67 -17.18 3.38
CA TRP A 22 2.69 -17.79 2.04
C TRP A 22 3.88 -17.39 1.18
N CYS A 23 4.26 -18.29 0.26
CA CYS A 23 5.11 -17.95 -0.88
C CYS A 23 4.34 -17.06 -1.89
N GLY A 24 5.05 -16.45 -2.83
CA GLY A 24 4.41 -15.52 -3.78
C GLY A 24 3.36 -16.16 -4.68
N MET A 25 3.48 -17.44 -5.00
CA MET A 25 2.48 -18.17 -5.77
C MET A 25 1.19 -18.38 -4.97
N HIS A 26 1.28 -18.82 -3.71
CA HIS A 26 0.10 -19.05 -2.85
C HIS A 26 -0.58 -17.75 -2.43
N TYR A 27 0.19 -16.68 -2.19
CA TYR A 27 -0.38 -15.36 -1.99
C TYR A 27 -1.14 -14.86 -3.23
N ALA A 28 -0.59 -15.05 -4.43
CA ALA A 28 -1.27 -14.69 -5.68
C ALA A 28 -2.54 -15.52 -5.92
N ARG A 29 -2.52 -16.82 -5.58
CA ARG A 29 -3.70 -17.70 -5.66
C ARG A 29 -4.79 -17.27 -4.70
N ALA A 30 -4.45 -17.04 -3.44
CA ALA A 30 -5.40 -16.56 -2.44
C ALA A 30 -6.05 -15.23 -2.84
N ARG A 31 -5.27 -14.29 -3.40
CA ARG A 31 -5.80 -13.02 -3.91
C ARG A 31 -6.75 -13.18 -5.10
N LYS A 32 -6.53 -14.16 -5.97
CA LYS A 32 -7.29 -14.31 -7.22
C LYS A 32 -8.49 -15.24 -7.09
N TYR A 33 -8.38 -16.27 -6.26
CA TYR A 33 -9.33 -17.38 -6.17
C TYR A 33 -9.87 -17.59 -4.75
N GLY A 34 -9.49 -16.74 -3.79
CA GLY A 34 -9.96 -16.80 -2.40
C GLY A 34 -9.23 -17.84 -1.54
N THR A 35 -8.48 -18.78 -2.14
CA THR A 35 -7.74 -19.81 -1.39
C THR A 35 -6.30 -19.98 -1.91
N PRO A 36 -5.32 -20.25 -1.03
CA PRO A 36 -3.93 -20.50 -1.44
C PRO A 36 -3.80 -21.80 -2.22
N ASP A 37 -4.64 -22.80 -1.91
CA ASP A 37 -4.65 -24.14 -2.51
C ASP A 37 -5.52 -24.25 -3.75
N ALA A 38 -6.03 -23.12 -4.27
CA ALA A 38 -6.83 -23.11 -5.49
C ALA A 38 -6.15 -23.92 -6.60
N LYS A 39 -6.76 -25.05 -6.96
CA LYS A 39 -6.30 -25.92 -8.04
C LYS A 39 -6.34 -25.12 -9.33
N VAL A 40 -5.18 -24.72 -9.85
CA VAL A 40 -5.08 -24.18 -11.20
C VAL A 40 -5.49 -25.31 -12.13
N ARG A 41 -6.36 -25.06 -13.12
CA ARG A 41 -6.64 -26.03 -14.19
C ARG A 41 -5.32 -26.60 -14.66
N GLU A 42 -5.12 -27.89 -14.47
CA GLU A 42 -3.99 -28.59 -15.07
C GLU A 42 -4.12 -28.39 -16.57
N TYR A 43 -3.15 -27.67 -17.15
CA TYR A 43 -2.97 -27.70 -18.58
C TYR A 43 -2.49 -29.12 -18.87
N THR A 44 -3.40 -30.04 -19.19
CA THR A 44 -3.04 -31.26 -19.89
C THR A 44 -2.38 -30.78 -21.18
N ALA A 45 -1.05 -30.77 -21.21
CA ALA A 45 -0.33 -30.62 -22.46
C ALA A 45 -0.86 -31.76 -23.34
N GLN A 46 -1.62 -31.42 -24.37
CA GLN A 46 -2.05 -32.41 -25.35
C GLN A 46 -0.78 -32.83 -26.12
N THR A 47 -0.04 -33.78 -25.54
CA THR A 47 1.18 -34.35 -26.10
C THR A 47 0.81 -35.25 -27.27
N GLY A 48 0.79 -34.68 -28.45
CA GLY A 48 0.64 -35.39 -29.71
C GLY A 48 1.27 -34.58 -30.84
N THR A 49 1.45 -35.19 -32.00
CA THR A 49 1.77 -34.46 -33.23
C THR A 49 0.52 -33.74 -33.75
N CYS A 50 0.73 -32.67 -34.50
CA CYS A 50 -0.34 -31.89 -35.08
C CYS A 50 -1.21 -32.76 -36.01
N ARG A 51 -2.54 -32.64 -35.89
CA ARG A 51 -3.51 -33.36 -36.72
C ARG A 51 -3.44 -32.99 -38.22
N ALA A 52 -2.83 -31.87 -38.57
CA ALA A 52 -2.60 -31.51 -39.97
C ALA A 52 -1.73 -32.56 -40.67
N GLU A 53 -2.18 -33.06 -41.81
CA GLU A 53 -1.45 -34.05 -42.59
C GLU A 53 -0.05 -33.53 -42.96
N GLY A 54 0.98 -34.34 -42.69
CA GLY A 54 2.38 -33.96 -42.93
C GLY A 54 2.97 -32.93 -41.94
N CYS A 55 2.38 -32.72 -40.76
CA CYS A 55 2.90 -31.80 -39.75
C CYS A 55 3.40 -32.48 -38.48
N ASP A 56 4.72 -32.52 -38.29
CA ASP A 56 5.34 -33.14 -37.11
C ASP A 56 5.47 -32.20 -35.89
N ARG A 57 4.89 -30.99 -35.96
CA ARG A 57 4.95 -30.04 -34.85
C ARG A 57 4.11 -30.53 -33.67
N PRO A 58 4.53 -30.25 -32.42
CA PRO A 58 3.74 -30.62 -31.26
C PRO A 58 2.38 -29.92 -31.29
N ALA A 59 1.32 -30.71 -31.14
CA ALA A 59 -0.03 -30.24 -30.90
C ALA A 59 -0.08 -29.49 -29.57
N GLN A 60 -0.89 -28.43 -29.52
CA GLN A 60 -1.11 -27.65 -28.32
C GLN A 60 -2.57 -27.69 -27.93
N ARG A 61 -3.44 -27.04 -28.71
CA ARG A 61 -4.85 -26.87 -28.42
C ARG A 61 -5.67 -27.43 -29.58
N LYS A 62 -6.72 -28.21 -29.26
CA LYS A 62 -7.57 -28.90 -30.26
C LYS A 62 -6.77 -29.81 -31.21
N GLY A 63 -5.72 -30.45 -30.72
CA GLY A 63 -4.90 -31.39 -31.53
C GLY A 63 -4.11 -30.73 -32.66
N CYS A 64 -3.99 -29.40 -32.68
CA CYS A 64 -3.24 -28.66 -33.71
C CYS A 64 -2.03 -27.97 -33.09
N CYS A 65 -0.94 -27.81 -33.85
CA CYS A 65 0.14 -26.93 -33.43
C CYS A 65 -0.33 -25.47 -33.38
N GLN A 66 0.39 -24.59 -32.67
CA GLN A 66 -0.04 -23.20 -32.47
C GLN A 66 -0.35 -22.45 -33.78
N ALA A 67 0.44 -22.69 -34.83
CA ALA A 67 0.23 -22.04 -36.12
C ALA A 67 -1.04 -22.54 -36.83
N HIS A 68 -1.30 -23.84 -36.86
CA HIS A 68 -2.55 -24.40 -37.42
C HIS A 68 -3.78 -24.03 -36.58
N TYR A 69 -3.65 -23.99 -35.25
CA TYR A 69 -4.72 -23.53 -34.38
C TYR A 69 -5.11 -22.07 -34.67
N VAL A 70 -4.14 -21.17 -34.90
CA VAL A 70 -4.40 -19.77 -35.23
C VAL A 70 -5.12 -19.63 -36.58
N ARG A 71 -4.71 -20.38 -37.61
CA ARG A 71 -5.39 -20.38 -38.93
C ARG A 71 -6.82 -20.88 -38.83
N LEU A 72 -7.02 -21.99 -38.11
CA LEU A 72 -8.34 -22.58 -37.86
C LEU A 72 -9.24 -21.61 -37.10
N PHE A 73 -8.71 -20.91 -36.09
CA PHE A 73 -9.45 -19.91 -35.32
C PHE A 73 -9.83 -18.67 -36.15
N ARG A 74 -9.02 -18.30 -37.14
CA ARG A 74 -9.27 -17.18 -38.06
C ARG A 74 -10.22 -17.53 -39.23
N GLY A 75 -10.68 -18.78 -39.33
CA GLY A 75 -11.58 -19.22 -40.39
C GLY A 75 -10.93 -19.27 -41.78
N GLU A 76 -9.60 -19.43 -41.85
CA GLU A 76 -8.89 -19.57 -43.12
C GLU A 76 -9.34 -20.86 -43.83
N LYS A 77 -9.63 -20.77 -45.14
CA LYS A 77 -9.89 -21.96 -45.96
C LYS A 77 -8.64 -22.86 -45.94
N ASP A 78 -8.85 -24.18 -45.84
CA ASP A 78 -7.76 -25.17 -45.83
C ASP A 78 -6.74 -24.97 -44.70
N ALA A 79 -7.19 -24.44 -43.55
CA ALA A 79 -6.36 -24.15 -42.38
C ALA A 79 -5.50 -25.33 -41.90
N LEU A 80 -5.92 -26.58 -42.13
CA LEU A 80 -5.18 -27.79 -41.75
C LEU A 80 -4.40 -28.42 -42.91
N ALA A 81 -4.77 -28.16 -44.17
CA ALA A 81 -4.07 -28.69 -45.33
C ALA A 81 -2.91 -27.79 -45.79
N THR A 82 -2.94 -26.51 -45.42
CA THR A 82 -1.85 -25.59 -45.76
C THR A 82 -0.59 -25.92 -44.93
N PRO A 83 0.53 -26.32 -45.57
CA PRO A 83 1.76 -26.61 -44.84
C PRO A 83 2.24 -25.36 -44.10
N ILE A 84 2.75 -25.54 -42.89
CA ILE A 84 3.38 -24.42 -42.18
C ILE A 84 4.83 -24.39 -42.59
N SER A 85 5.21 -23.33 -43.30
CA SER A 85 6.59 -23.10 -43.69
C SER A 85 7.54 -23.31 -42.51
N THR A 86 8.51 -24.19 -42.70
CA THR A 86 9.66 -24.41 -41.81
C THR A 86 10.76 -23.40 -42.07
N GLN A 87 10.46 -22.30 -42.79
CA GLN A 87 11.42 -21.33 -43.33
C GLN A 87 12.60 -21.17 -42.38
N THR A 88 13.75 -21.64 -42.82
CA THR A 88 14.99 -21.50 -42.09
C THR A 88 15.16 -20.02 -41.78
N LYS A 89 15.25 -19.71 -40.49
CA LYS A 89 15.47 -18.35 -40.01
C LYS A 89 16.73 -17.83 -40.69
N LYS A 90 16.58 -16.90 -41.63
CA LYS A 90 17.71 -16.25 -42.29
C LYS A 90 18.56 -15.59 -41.21
N THR A 91 19.88 -15.65 -41.35
CA THR A 91 20.80 -14.90 -40.49
C THR A 91 20.96 -13.49 -41.01
N CYS A 92 21.47 -12.60 -40.15
CA CYS A 92 21.82 -11.26 -40.53
C CYS A 92 22.83 -11.28 -41.70
N THR A 93 22.62 -10.45 -42.70
CA THR A 93 23.52 -10.25 -43.85
C THR A 93 24.75 -9.44 -43.47
N LEU A 94 24.83 -8.90 -42.26
CA LEU A 94 26.01 -8.20 -41.79
C LEU A 94 27.13 -9.20 -41.47
N ASP A 95 28.30 -9.01 -42.08
CA ASP A 95 29.45 -9.89 -41.93
C ASP A 95 29.83 -10.12 -40.46
N GLY A 96 29.91 -11.39 -40.08
CA GLY A 96 30.19 -11.83 -38.71
C GLY A 96 29.02 -11.71 -37.71
N CYS A 97 27.80 -11.37 -38.16
CA CYS A 97 26.61 -11.36 -37.31
C CYS A 97 25.78 -12.65 -37.48
N SER A 98 25.80 -13.53 -36.47
CA SER A 98 25.03 -14.80 -36.49
C SER A 98 23.59 -14.68 -35.99
N ARG A 99 23.10 -13.46 -35.69
CA ARG A 99 21.73 -13.25 -35.21
C ARG A 99 20.70 -13.47 -36.32
N THR A 100 19.51 -13.91 -35.95
CA THR A 100 18.38 -14.07 -36.88
C THR A 100 17.97 -12.73 -37.50
N HIS A 101 17.85 -12.71 -38.83
CA HIS A 101 17.30 -11.63 -39.65
C HIS A 101 15.81 -11.48 -39.40
N VAL A 102 15.37 -10.23 -39.19
CA VAL A 102 13.98 -9.88 -38.90
C VAL A 102 13.35 -9.12 -40.06
N ALA A 103 14.07 -8.18 -40.69
CA ALA A 103 13.63 -7.45 -41.87
C ALA A 103 14.82 -6.91 -42.71
N ARG A 104 14.65 -6.85 -44.04
CA ARG A 104 15.66 -6.34 -45.02
C ARG A 104 17.09 -6.95 -44.92
N GLY A 105 17.22 -8.23 -44.62
CA GLY A 105 18.51 -8.90 -44.42
C GLY A 105 19.14 -8.70 -43.04
N TYR A 106 18.63 -7.81 -42.18
CA TYR A 106 19.27 -7.46 -40.91
C TYR A 106 18.59 -8.04 -39.66
N CYS A 107 19.37 -8.35 -38.61
CA CYS A 107 18.83 -8.66 -37.28
C CYS A 107 18.10 -7.45 -36.67
N ASP A 108 17.33 -7.64 -35.59
CA ASP A 108 16.52 -6.58 -34.98
C ASP A 108 17.32 -5.29 -34.69
N LEU A 109 18.53 -5.45 -34.15
CA LEU A 109 19.45 -4.36 -33.84
C LEU A 109 19.92 -3.63 -35.11
N HIS A 110 20.42 -4.37 -36.09
CA HIS A 110 20.96 -3.82 -37.34
C HIS A 110 19.86 -3.22 -38.22
N TYR A 111 18.67 -3.83 -38.23
CA TYR A 111 17.50 -3.29 -38.90
C TYR A 111 17.04 -1.98 -38.25
N SER A 112 17.02 -1.91 -36.92
CA SER A 112 16.68 -0.68 -36.20
C SER A 112 17.67 0.44 -36.48
N ARG A 113 18.98 0.15 -36.50
CA ARG A 113 20.02 1.12 -36.86
C ARG A 113 19.86 1.59 -38.31
N MET A 114 19.69 0.67 -39.26
CA MET A 114 19.42 0.97 -40.66
C MET A 114 18.17 1.87 -40.83
N ARG A 115 17.07 1.55 -40.13
CA ARG A 115 15.82 2.33 -40.20
C ARG A 115 15.96 3.74 -39.65
N HIS A 116 16.70 3.92 -38.56
CA HIS A 116 16.79 5.22 -37.86
C HIS A 116 17.96 6.09 -38.31
N LYS A 117 19.06 5.48 -38.75
CA LYS A 117 20.32 6.17 -39.07
C LYS A 117 20.76 5.98 -40.53
N GLY A 118 20.08 5.14 -41.30
CA GLY A 118 20.44 4.83 -42.70
C GLY A 118 21.63 3.87 -42.86
N ASP A 119 22.21 3.39 -41.76
CA ASP A 119 23.36 2.48 -41.73
C ASP A 119 23.14 1.41 -40.64
N PRO A 120 23.28 0.10 -40.95
CA PRO A 120 23.15 -0.97 -39.97
C PRO A 120 24.27 -0.92 -38.91
N GLY A 121 25.42 -0.31 -39.22
CA GLY A 121 26.59 -0.22 -38.35
C GLY A 121 27.27 -1.57 -38.08
N GLY A 122 28.47 -1.57 -37.50
CA GLY A 122 29.28 -2.78 -37.29
C GLY A 122 28.79 -3.76 -36.21
N LEU A 123 29.65 -4.76 -35.94
CA LEU A 123 29.50 -5.70 -34.82
C LEU A 123 29.79 -5.08 -33.45
N ASP A 124 30.10 -3.79 -33.41
CA ASP A 124 30.43 -3.07 -32.18
C ASP A 124 29.23 -3.09 -31.23
N PHE A 125 29.28 -4.05 -30.31
CA PHE A 125 28.57 -3.97 -29.05
C PHE A 125 29.35 -2.95 -28.25
N GLN A 126 28.77 -1.76 -28.06
CA GLN A 126 29.31 -0.86 -27.05
C GLN A 126 29.36 -1.65 -25.74
N GLU A 127 30.57 -1.89 -25.24
CA GLU A 127 30.75 -2.44 -23.90
C GLU A 127 29.95 -1.55 -22.97
N LYS A 128 28.97 -2.15 -22.28
CA LYS A 128 28.23 -1.41 -21.26
C LYS A 128 29.25 -1.10 -20.18
N THR A 129 29.65 0.16 -20.07
CA THR A 129 30.41 0.63 -18.92
C THR A 129 29.66 0.17 -17.66
N PRO A 130 30.38 -0.44 -16.69
CA PRO A 130 29.73 -0.89 -15.46
C PRO A 130 29.07 0.32 -14.82
N ARG A 131 27.77 0.19 -14.53
CA ARG A 131 27.06 1.23 -13.79
C ARG A 131 27.62 1.21 -12.37
N PRO A 132 27.87 2.39 -11.76
CA PRO A 132 28.22 2.43 -10.35
C PRO A 132 27.14 1.72 -9.54
N ASP A 133 27.54 0.96 -8.53
CA ASP A 133 26.66 0.27 -7.60
C ASP A 133 26.02 1.25 -6.61
N LYS A 134 26.78 2.27 -6.20
CA LYS A 134 26.37 3.31 -5.25
C LYS A 134 25.96 4.64 -5.90
N CYS A 135 24.95 5.26 -5.31
CA CYS A 135 24.46 6.58 -5.69
C CYS A 135 25.54 7.65 -5.53
N GLN A 136 25.64 8.54 -6.52
CA GLN A 136 26.53 9.72 -6.50
C GLN A 136 25.93 10.93 -5.78
N GLY A 137 24.72 10.80 -5.23
CA GLY A 137 24.13 11.84 -4.40
C GLY A 137 24.85 11.99 -3.06
N PRO A 138 24.85 13.18 -2.46
CA PRO A 138 25.51 13.42 -1.18
C PRO A 138 24.96 12.50 -0.09
N GLU A 139 25.86 11.94 0.72
CA GLU A 139 25.56 11.08 1.88
C GLU A 139 24.57 9.94 1.55
N CYS A 140 24.80 9.22 0.44
CA CYS A 140 23.85 8.24 -0.07
C CYS A 140 24.49 6.93 -0.52
N ASP A 141 24.32 5.88 0.30
CA ASP A 141 24.72 4.51 -0.06
C ASP A 141 23.62 3.72 -0.80
N SER A 142 22.57 4.39 -1.29
CA SER A 142 21.49 3.70 -2.01
C SER A 142 21.96 3.17 -3.37
N PRO A 143 21.41 2.05 -3.85
CA PRO A 143 21.79 1.50 -5.15
C PRO A 143 21.38 2.40 -6.32
N VAL A 144 22.22 2.47 -7.35
CA VAL A 144 21.97 3.27 -8.56
C VAL A 144 20.82 2.70 -9.38
N ARG A 145 19.91 3.58 -9.80
CA ARG A 145 18.83 3.25 -10.73
C ARG A 145 19.12 3.77 -12.14
N ALA A 146 19.50 5.04 -12.26
CA ALA A 146 19.73 5.69 -13.55
C ALA A 146 20.74 6.82 -13.41
N LYS A 147 21.58 7.01 -14.45
CA LYS A 147 22.51 8.15 -14.57
C LYS A 147 23.43 8.37 -13.35
N GLY A 148 23.79 7.31 -12.64
CA GLY A 148 24.65 7.40 -11.43
C GLY A 148 23.90 7.69 -10.12
N TYR A 149 22.58 7.84 -10.15
CA TYR A 149 21.77 8.21 -8.99
C TYR A 149 20.75 7.14 -8.59
N CYS A 150 20.43 7.09 -7.30
CA CYS A 150 19.25 6.39 -6.79
C CYS A 150 17.97 7.09 -7.27
N SER A 151 16.78 6.50 -7.08
CA SER A 151 15.54 7.13 -7.57
C SER A 151 15.25 8.52 -7.01
N ALA A 152 15.63 8.79 -5.76
CA ALA A 152 15.41 10.10 -5.14
C ALA A 152 16.34 11.17 -5.75
N HIS A 153 17.64 10.87 -5.81
CA HIS A 153 18.64 11.77 -6.41
C HIS A 153 18.48 11.91 -7.93
N TYR A 154 18.05 10.86 -8.63
CA TYR A 154 17.73 10.94 -10.06
C TYR A 154 16.57 11.90 -10.32
N ARG A 155 15.58 11.96 -9.41
CA ARG A 155 14.47 12.91 -9.49
C ARG A 155 14.96 14.34 -9.30
N GLN A 156 15.75 14.60 -8.26
CA GLN A 156 16.36 15.92 -8.02
C GLN A 156 17.17 16.38 -9.24
N TRP A 157 18.07 15.53 -9.75
CA TRP A 157 18.87 15.81 -10.94
C TRP A 157 18.02 16.10 -12.19
N ARG A 158 16.99 15.28 -12.44
CA ARG A 158 16.09 15.46 -13.60
C ARG A 158 15.27 16.75 -13.51
N GLU A 159 14.96 17.19 -12.30
CA GLU A 159 14.22 18.43 -12.02
C GLU A 159 15.13 19.67 -11.98
N GLY A 160 16.45 19.51 -12.21
CA GLY A 160 17.41 20.62 -12.13
C GLY A 160 17.63 21.14 -10.71
N GLN A 161 17.24 20.37 -9.69
CA GLN A 161 17.45 20.71 -8.29
C GLN A 161 18.89 20.40 -7.88
N GLU A 162 19.40 21.19 -6.94
CA GLU A 162 20.62 20.84 -6.21
C GLU A 162 20.43 19.49 -5.52
N LEU A 163 21.44 18.62 -5.64
CA LEU A 163 21.41 17.31 -4.99
C LEU A 163 21.61 17.52 -3.49
N VAL A 164 20.60 17.15 -2.70
CA VAL A 164 20.64 17.20 -1.23
C VAL A 164 20.64 15.80 -0.65
N PRO A 165 21.13 15.59 0.59
CA PRO A 165 21.05 14.29 1.26
C PRO A 165 19.65 13.69 1.17
N LYS A 166 19.60 12.37 0.99
CA LYS A 166 18.32 11.68 0.85
C LYS A 166 17.57 11.76 2.19
N LEU A 167 16.39 12.39 2.19
CA LEU A 167 15.52 12.42 3.36
C LEU A 167 15.32 11.00 3.91
N SER A 168 15.70 10.80 5.17
CA SER A 168 15.41 9.57 5.89
C SER A 168 13.95 9.57 6.34
N PHE A 169 13.34 8.39 6.38
CA PHE A 169 12.03 8.25 6.99
C PHE A 169 12.18 8.50 8.49
N ALA A 170 11.25 9.27 9.07
CA ALA A 170 11.19 9.45 10.50
C ALA A 170 11.03 8.08 11.21
N PRO A 171 11.55 7.92 12.44
CA PRO A 171 11.49 6.67 13.18
C PRO A 171 10.06 6.10 13.23
N ALA A 172 9.93 4.77 13.16
CA ALA A 172 8.62 4.13 13.24
C ALA A 172 7.92 4.54 14.54
N GLY A 173 6.74 5.16 14.42
CA GLY A 173 5.96 5.64 15.57
C GLY A 173 6.02 7.17 15.79
N SER A 174 6.92 7.90 15.12
CA SER A 174 7.05 9.36 15.25
C SER A 174 5.85 10.19 14.77
N GLY A 175 4.86 9.53 14.19
CA GLY A 175 3.68 10.14 13.60
C GLY A 175 3.93 10.87 12.27
N HIS A 176 2.86 11.39 11.70
CA HIS A 176 2.87 12.25 10.51
C HIS A 176 1.74 13.28 10.59
N THR A 177 1.85 14.37 9.86
CA THR A 177 0.75 15.33 9.70
C THR A 177 -0.13 14.92 8.51
N ASN A 178 -1.44 14.80 8.70
CA ASN A 178 -2.37 14.43 7.66
C ASN A 178 -2.79 15.64 6.79
N LYS A 179 -3.57 15.40 5.73
CA LYS A 179 -4.09 16.44 4.83
C LYS A 179 -4.94 17.52 5.51
N ASN A 180 -5.52 17.20 6.66
CA ASN A 180 -6.35 18.12 7.44
C ASN A 180 -5.51 18.93 8.45
N GLY A 181 -4.19 18.74 8.49
CA GLY A 181 -3.28 19.46 9.39
C GLY A 181 -3.12 18.84 10.78
N TYR A 182 -3.72 17.68 11.05
CA TYR A 182 -3.59 16.99 12.33
C TYR A 182 -2.39 16.07 12.37
N ARG A 183 -1.73 16.00 13.52
CA ARG A 183 -0.73 14.97 13.81
C ARG A 183 -1.42 13.65 14.13
N VAL A 184 -0.96 12.60 13.46
CA VAL A 184 -1.49 11.24 13.58
C VAL A 184 -0.36 10.32 14.03
N LEU A 185 -0.58 9.68 15.17
CA LEU A 185 0.28 8.63 15.70
C LEU A 185 -0.23 7.27 15.26
N SER A 186 0.68 6.30 15.20
CA SER A 186 0.33 4.92 14.92
C SER A 186 0.67 4.07 16.13
N VAL A 187 -0.37 3.68 16.86
CA VAL A 187 -0.28 2.95 18.13
C VAL A 187 -0.75 1.51 17.92
N THR A 188 -0.24 0.57 18.73
CA THR A 188 -0.68 -0.83 18.69
C THR A 188 -1.52 -1.08 19.92
N VAL A 189 -2.79 -1.41 19.73
CA VAL A 189 -3.76 -1.73 20.79
C VAL A 189 -4.25 -3.15 20.54
N ASP A 190 -4.08 -4.04 21.51
CA ASP A 190 -4.43 -5.47 21.42
C ASP A 190 -3.81 -6.19 20.20
N GLY A 191 -2.55 -5.85 19.89
CA GLY A 191 -1.84 -6.39 18.73
C GLY A 191 -2.29 -5.84 17.38
N VAL A 192 -3.29 -4.94 17.36
CA VAL A 192 -3.80 -4.30 16.15
C VAL A 192 -3.23 -2.88 16.04
N ARG A 193 -2.60 -2.58 14.91
CA ARG A 193 -2.11 -1.24 14.61
C ARG A 193 -3.29 -0.32 14.28
N ARG A 194 -3.45 0.76 15.05
CA ARG A 194 -4.48 1.79 14.86
C ARG A 194 -3.81 3.15 14.64
N SER A 195 -4.54 4.02 13.94
CA SER A 195 -4.15 5.42 13.77
C SER A 195 -4.96 6.26 14.75
N VAL A 196 -4.29 7.06 15.57
CA VAL A 196 -4.92 7.94 16.57
C VAL A 196 -4.43 9.37 16.38
N PHE A 197 -5.26 10.34 16.72
CA PHE A 197 -4.86 11.74 16.68
C PHE A 197 -4.03 12.10 17.93
N GLU A 198 -2.89 12.75 17.72
CA GLU A 198 -1.95 13.09 18.80
C GLU A 198 -2.57 14.03 19.84
N HIS A 199 -3.42 14.99 19.43
CA HIS A 199 -4.15 15.85 20.38
C HIS A 199 -5.06 15.06 21.32
N ARG A 200 -5.67 13.97 20.83
CA ARG A 200 -6.55 13.14 21.66
C ARG A 200 -5.72 12.43 22.71
N VAL A 201 -4.60 11.81 22.30
CA VAL A 201 -3.67 11.13 23.21
C VAL A 201 -3.14 12.10 24.27
N ALA A 202 -2.72 13.30 23.87
CA ALA A 202 -2.21 14.31 24.81
C ALA A 202 -3.23 14.72 25.88
N VAL A 203 -4.52 14.85 25.51
CA VAL A 203 -5.58 15.15 26.49
C VAL A 203 -5.93 13.94 27.34
N GLU A 204 -5.96 12.72 26.78
CA GLU A 204 -6.16 11.48 27.57
C GLU A 204 -5.07 11.29 28.62
N GLU A 205 -3.81 11.59 28.28
CA GLU A 205 -2.68 11.57 29.21
C GLU A 205 -2.83 12.63 30.32
N ALA A 206 -3.19 13.87 29.96
CA ALA A 206 -3.42 14.95 30.93
C ALA A 206 -4.63 14.69 31.83
N LEU A 207 -5.62 13.94 31.35
CA LEU A 207 -6.85 13.60 32.07
C LEU A 207 -6.70 12.32 32.92
N GLY A 208 -5.78 11.43 32.56
CA GLY A 208 -5.56 10.14 33.23
C GLY A 208 -6.63 9.09 32.92
N ARG A 209 -7.50 9.33 31.92
CA ARG A 209 -8.50 8.37 31.43
C ARG A 209 -8.74 8.54 29.92
N PRO A 210 -9.26 7.52 29.23
CA PRO A 210 -9.74 7.68 27.86
C PRO A 210 -10.81 8.78 27.77
N LEU A 211 -10.87 9.48 26.64
CA LEU A 211 -11.97 10.40 26.39
C LEU A 211 -13.25 9.62 26.15
N LEU A 212 -14.35 10.16 26.68
CA LEU A 212 -15.71 9.72 26.41
C LEU A 212 -16.02 9.90 24.91
N PRO A 213 -16.98 9.13 24.37
CA PRO A 213 -17.42 9.29 22.97
C PRO A 213 -17.94 10.69 22.64
N THR A 214 -18.40 11.43 23.65
CA THR A 214 -19.03 12.75 23.56
C THR A 214 -18.07 13.91 23.83
N GLU A 215 -16.80 13.58 24.13
CA GLU A 215 -15.73 14.52 24.38
C GLU A 215 -14.93 14.79 23.08
N THR A 216 -14.72 16.07 22.79
CA THR A 216 -13.90 16.54 21.66
C THR A 216 -12.79 17.45 22.17
N VAL A 217 -11.65 17.43 21.49
CA VAL A 217 -10.51 18.30 21.80
C VAL A 217 -10.40 19.41 20.77
N HIS A 218 -10.27 20.64 21.24
CA HIS A 218 -10.09 21.84 20.44
C HIS A 218 -8.68 22.43 20.62
N HIS A 219 -8.12 22.95 19.52
CA HIS A 219 -6.85 23.69 19.51
C HIS A 219 -7.12 25.17 19.73
N VAL A 220 -6.60 25.75 20.81
CA VAL A 220 -6.86 27.15 21.18
C VAL A 220 -6.25 28.13 20.17
N ASN A 221 -5.05 27.84 19.65
CA ASN A 221 -4.40 28.68 18.63
C ASN A 221 -4.85 28.37 17.19
N GLY A 222 -5.75 27.40 16.99
CA GLY A 222 -6.20 26.96 15.66
C GLY A 222 -5.18 26.12 14.86
N ILE A 223 -3.96 25.89 15.39
CA ILE A 223 -2.90 25.10 14.77
C ILE A 223 -3.09 23.62 15.13
N ARG A 224 -3.69 22.87 14.20
CA ARG A 224 -4.10 21.47 14.39
C ARG A 224 -2.98 20.44 14.68
N HIS A 225 -1.72 20.83 14.46
CA HIS A 225 -0.55 20.00 14.75
C HIS A 225 0.22 20.44 15.99
N ASP A 226 -0.19 21.52 16.64
CA ASP A 226 0.38 21.96 17.91
C ASP A 226 -0.39 21.33 19.06
N ASN A 227 0.12 20.21 19.57
CA ASN A 227 -0.51 19.44 20.65
C ASN A 227 0.18 19.66 21.99
N SER A 228 0.81 20.82 22.16
CA SER A 228 1.56 21.15 23.38
C SER A 228 0.62 21.23 24.59
N THR A 229 0.94 20.48 25.64
CA THR A 229 0.29 20.55 26.96
C THR A 229 1.24 21.18 27.98
N ASP A 230 0.70 21.76 29.03
CA ASP A 230 1.45 22.42 30.11
C ASP A 230 1.24 21.75 31.49
N GLY A 231 0.55 20.61 31.54
CA GLY A 231 0.28 19.87 32.77
C GLY A 231 -1.07 19.16 32.75
N PRO A 232 -1.74 19.00 33.91
CA PRO A 232 -3.08 18.44 33.99
C PRO A 232 -4.12 19.40 33.39
N LEU A 233 -5.29 18.86 33.01
CA LEU A 233 -6.43 19.69 32.62
C LEU A 233 -7.00 20.45 33.83
N ILE A 234 -7.00 21.77 33.74
CA ILE A 234 -7.50 22.67 34.79
C ILE A 234 -8.72 23.42 34.27
N LEU A 235 -9.77 23.48 35.09
CA LEU A 235 -10.95 24.30 34.83
C LEU A 235 -10.64 25.74 35.24
N ASP A 236 -10.63 26.66 34.28
CA ASP A 236 -10.35 28.07 34.55
C ASP A 236 -11.58 28.84 35.06
N GLU A 237 -11.39 30.10 35.44
CA GLU A 237 -12.45 31.00 35.94
C GLU A 237 -13.58 31.23 34.93
N ARG A 238 -13.36 30.95 33.65
CA ARG A 238 -14.36 31.04 32.58
C ARG A 238 -15.05 29.71 32.30
N GLY A 239 -14.72 28.66 33.05
CA GLY A 239 -15.27 27.32 32.89
C GLY A 239 -14.66 26.52 31.74
N ARG A 240 -13.48 26.92 31.22
CA ARG A 240 -12.78 26.18 30.17
C ARG A 240 -11.87 25.14 30.79
N LEU A 241 -11.96 23.89 30.34
CA LEU A 241 -11.13 22.79 30.81
C LEU A 241 -9.94 22.60 29.85
N ARG A 242 -8.76 23.05 30.26
CA ARG A 242 -7.62 23.25 29.34
C ARG A 242 -6.29 22.74 29.90
N SER A 243 -5.41 22.30 29.01
CA SER A 243 -3.95 22.24 29.24
C SER A 243 -3.21 22.68 27.98
N GLY A 244 -2.33 23.67 28.12
CA GLY A 244 -1.49 24.19 27.04
C GLY A 244 -2.33 24.70 25.88
N ASN A 245 -2.14 24.14 24.69
CA ASN A 245 -2.90 24.51 23.49
C ASN A 245 -4.21 23.71 23.31
N LEU A 246 -4.53 22.79 24.22
CA LEU A 246 -5.64 21.84 24.07
C LEU A 246 -6.75 22.11 25.08
N GLU A 247 -7.99 22.17 24.59
CA GLU A 247 -9.20 22.41 25.38
C GLU A 247 -10.19 21.24 25.19
N LEU A 248 -10.74 20.73 26.29
CA LEU A 248 -11.69 19.61 26.30
C LEU A 248 -13.13 20.14 26.29
N TRP A 249 -13.94 19.64 25.37
CA TRP A 249 -15.33 20.02 25.16
C TRP A 249 -16.24 18.81 25.31
N SER A 250 -17.39 18.96 25.96
CA SER A 250 -18.46 17.97 25.99
C SER A 250 -19.68 18.49 25.23
N HIS A 251 -20.35 17.62 24.47
CA HIS A 251 -21.46 17.98 23.57
C HIS A 251 -22.79 17.29 23.96
N ALA A 252 -22.73 16.30 24.84
CA ALA A 252 -23.89 15.50 25.20
C ALA A 252 -24.69 16.11 26.35
N HIS A 253 -26.01 15.90 26.29
CA HIS A 253 -26.94 16.18 27.39
C HIS A 253 -28.22 15.36 27.20
N PRO A 254 -28.86 14.90 28.29
CA PRO A 254 -30.10 14.14 28.22
C PRO A 254 -31.26 15.01 27.70
N ARG A 255 -31.98 14.54 26.68
CA ARG A 255 -33.18 15.19 26.15
C ARG A 255 -34.45 14.64 26.82
N GLY A 256 -35.39 15.52 27.16
CA GLY A 256 -36.78 15.12 27.49
C GLY A 256 -36.95 14.09 28.62
N GLN A 257 -36.30 14.29 29.78
CA GLN A 257 -36.39 13.37 30.93
C GLN A 257 -37.08 14.01 32.16
N GLU A 258 -37.50 13.15 33.10
CA GLU A 258 -37.92 13.54 34.45
C GLU A 258 -36.79 14.27 35.22
N ILE A 259 -37.15 15.02 36.27
CA ILE A 259 -36.20 15.86 37.01
C ILE A 259 -35.13 15.05 37.74
N GLY A 260 -35.46 13.90 38.32
CA GLY A 260 -34.50 13.06 39.05
C GLY A 260 -33.29 12.66 38.20
N PRO A 261 -33.48 11.98 37.05
CA PRO A 261 -32.40 11.62 36.13
C PRO A 261 -31.58 12.82 35.62
N LYS A 262 -32.22 13.98 35.41
CA LYS A 262 -31.50 15.23 35.05
C LYS A 262 -30.56 15.69 36.16
N LEU A 263 -30.99 15.59 37.43
CA LEU A 263 -30.14 15.92 38.57
C LEU A 263 -28.98 14.93 38.71
N ASP A 264 -29.22 13.64 38.44
CA ASP A 264 -28.17 12.61 38.48
C ASP A 264 -27.13 12.83 37.38
N TYR A 265 -27.56 13.20 36.17
CA TYR A 265 -26.65 13.62 35.10
C TYR A 265 -25.83 14.85 35.48
N ALA A 266 -26.47 15.88 36.06
CA ALA A 266 -25.79 17.09 36.52
C ALA A 266 -24.75 16.79 37.62
N ARG A 267 -25.08 15.92 38.58
CA ARG A 267 -24.12 15.44 39.59
C ARG A 267 -22.97 14.67 38.94
N GLY A 268 -23.24 13.89 37.90
CA GLY A 268 -22.21 13.19 37.14
C GLY A 268 -21.26 14.15 36.40
N LEU A 269 -21.75 15.27 35.86
CA LEU A 269 -20.87 16.31 35.29
C LEU A 269 -19.94 16.90 36.36
N LEU A 270 -20.46 17.15 37.56
CA LEU A 270 -19.64 17.60 38.70
C LEU A 270 -18.62 16.52 39.11
N ALA A 271 -19.01 15.25 39.04
CA ALA A 271 -18.13 14.12 39.32
C ALA A 271 -16.95 14.02 38.33
N LEU A 272 -17.15 14.42 37.06
CA LEU A 272 -16.14 14.36 36.01
C LEU A 272 -15.28 15.63 35.92
N TYR A 273 -15.91 16.80 36.00
CA TYR A 273 -15.30 18.08 35.64
C TYR A 273 -15.23 19.09 36.78
N GLY A 274 -15.97 18.86 37.87
CA GLY A 274 -16.07 19.78 39.01
C GLY A 274 -14.77 19.96 39.79
N SER A 275 -14.85 20.72 40.89
CA SER A 275 -13.76 20.87 41.85
C SER A 275 -13.37 19.54 42.50
N THR A 276 -12.21 19.49 43.14
CA THR A 276 -11.76 18.28 43.86
C THR A 276 -12.81 17.78 44.86
N GLU A 277 -13.48 18.68 45.56
CA GLU A 277 -14.53 18.36 46.54
C GLU A 277 -15.79 17.82 45.87
N GLU A 278 -16.20 18.43 44.75
CA GLU A 278 -17.35 17.98 43.96
C GLU A 278 -17.12 16.59 43.37
N ARG A 279 -15.92 16.35 42.82
CA ARG A 279 -15.52 15.04 42.28
C ARG A 279 -15.60 13.94 43.33
N GLN A 280 -15.14 14.22 44.56
CA GLN A 280 -15.24 13.26 45.66
C GLN A 280 -16.69 13.06 46.11
N ARG A 281 -17.45 14.14 46.26
CA ARG A 281 -18.83 14.11 46.75
C ARG A 281 -19.79 13.37 45.81
N PHE A 282 -19.61 13.54 44.50
CA PHE A 282 -20.52 13.01 43.49
C PHE A 282 -19.94 11.82 42.70
N ALA A 283 -18.84 11.22 43.15
CA ALA A 283 -18.12 10.17 42.43
C ALA A 283 -19.04 9.03 41.90
N GLU A 284 -20.02 8.61 42.70
CA GLU A 284 -20.97 7.55 42.33
C GLU A 284 -21.88 7.90 41.15
N PHE A 285 -22.07 9.20 40.87
CA PHE A 285 -22.93 9.69 39.80
C PHE A 285 -22.22 9.76 38.44
N ALA A 286 -20.89 9.59 38.38
CA ALA A 286 -20.13 9.66 37.13
C ALA A 286 -20.68 8.70 36.05
N ARG A 287 -21.20 7.54 36.47
CA ARG A 287 -21.84 6.56 35.57
C ARG A 287 -23.03 7.13 34.80
N HIS A 288 -23.79 8.07 35.38
CA HIS A 288 -24.98 8.62 34.75
C HIS A 288 -24.65 9.52 33.55
N VAL A 289 -23.42 10.01 33.45
CA VAL A 289 -22.93 10.65 32.22
C VAL A 289 -22.59 9.56 31.21
N VAL A 290 -21.75 8.58 31.59
CA VAL A 290 -21.29 7.51 30.69
C VAL A 290 -22.44 6.67 30.10
N GLU A 291 -23.46 6.33 30.90
CA GLU A 291 -24.59 5.48 30.50
C GLU A 291 -25.61 6.21 29.61
N ASN A 292 -25.93 7.48 29.92
CA ASN A 292 -26.82 8.29 29.07
C ASN A 292 -26.18 8.63 27.71
N GLU A 293 -24.86 8.45 27.57
CA GLU A 293 -24.11 8.73 26.36
C GLU A 293 -23.97 7.51 25.42
N GLY A 294 -24.43 6.31 25.84
CA GLY A 294 -24.41 5.08 25.05
C GLY A 294 -25.76 4.66 24.45
N GLY A 295 -26.81 5.47 24.62
CA GLY A 295 -28.18 5.15 24.20
C GLY A 295 -28.49 5.50 22.73
N GLU A 296 -28.51 4.47 21.88
CA GLU A 296 -29.20 4.36 20.59
C GLU A 296 -29.09 5.55 19.62
N ASP A 297 -28.10 5.47 18.73
CA ASP A 297 -28.18 6.04 17.37
C ASP A 297 -29.38 5.42 16.66
N GLY A 298 -30.55 6.00 16.89
CA GLY A 298 -31.69 5.92 15.98
C GLY A 298 -31.26 6.48 14.64
N SER A 299 -30.94 5.57 13.72
CA SER A 299 -30.81 5.82 12.30
C SER A 299 -32.05 6.54 11.78
N ASP A 300 -31.99 7.87 11.67
CA ASP A 300 -32.98 8.63 10.91
C ASP A 300 -32.27 9.58 9.95
N GLY A 301 -32.52 9.32 8.66
CA GLY A 301 -32.67 10.36 7.66
C GLY A 301 -31.39 10.99 7.12
N GLN A 302 -30.84 10.37 6.09
CA GLN A 302 -30.29 11.12 4.97
C GLN A 302 -31.31 12.19 4.52
N ALA A 303 -30.92 13.46 4.54
CA ALA A 303 -31.49 14.50 3.70
C ALA A 303 -30.39 15.54 3.44
N THR A 304 -29.71 15.37 2.30
CA THR A 304 -29.60 16.34 1.18
C THR A 304 -28.76 17.57 1.47
#